data_AF-A0A366EBD7-F1
#
_entry.id   AF-A0A366EBD7-F1
#
_cell.length_a   1.000
_cell.length_b   1.000
_cell.length_c   1.000
_cell.angle_alpha   90.00
_cell.angle_beta   90.00
_cell.angle_gamma   90.00
#
_symmetry.space_group_name_H-M   'P 1'
#
loop_
_entity.id
_entity.type
_entity.pdbx_description
1 polymer ?
#
loop_
_entity_poly.entity_id
_entity_poly.type
_entity_poly.pdbx_seq_one_letter_code
_entity_poly.pdbx_strand_id
1 'polypeptide(L)'
;SLTLTQTAIGGAGGASGNNGGAGGAASSTLTVRGASASSLAVSTVAAGGAGGGGETAGGAGGNASARSDATLIGAGRVSSTATATAGSDGGQVLLPIGSGASSAQSAAANAEGSVTAAARAGASAGRGAVGAETETAVGAGTWALAPIASGQAISDANLTPGGPTIGGGAISGSSQCCERFGLERTLADEAEFSFIAAARERLSLTLLDNDSAGTGFDRISLKVAVDGRVAVVETFTSLSVAEAFFSHRALDLGVAGPGDHRVDVSYAITTGGFSLDGFGFAYSVQDGAVPEPATWAMMLLGLAGLSYAGHMKSKDRRLDRLAFPCGVSALSRSLDKETRLFLSEPSDVAFADPSLPKEQLYAVI
;
A
#
# COMPACT_ATOMS: atom_id res chain seq x y z
N SER A 1 4.82 20.19 16.68
CA SER A 1 4.42 19.89 15.30
C SER A 1 5.07 20.90 14.38
N LEU A 2 5.66 20.45 13.28
CA LEU A 2 6.29 21.29 12.26
C LEU A 2 5.69 20.92 10.90
N THR A 3 5.15 21.91 10.19
CA THR A 3 4.56 21.72 8.86
C THR A 3 5.24 22.67 7.89
N LEU A 4 5.74 22.15 6.76
CA LEU A 4 6.34 22.93 5.70
C LEU A 4 5.66 22.61 4.37
N THR A 5 5.37 23.66 3.61
CA THR A 5 4.79 23.54 2.26
C THR A 5 5.63 24.38 1.31
N GLN A 6 6.02 23.79 0.19
CA GLN A 6 6.67 24.51 -0.91
C GLN A 6 5.86 24.30 -2.19
N THR A 7 5.66 25.37 -2.95
CA THR A 7 4.89 25.34 -4.19
C THR A 7 5.65 26.07 -5.29
N ALA A 8 5.83 25.40 -6.43
CA ALA A 8 6.34 25.97 -7.67
C ALA A 8 5.26 25.95 -8.75
N ILE A 9 5.06 27.06 -9.45
CA ILE A 9 4.06 27.20 -10.52
C ILE A 9 4.74 27.77 -11.75
N GLY A 10 4.61 27.07 -12.88
CA GLY A 10 5.08 27.51 -14.18
C GLY A 10 4.14 28.54 -14.79
N GLY A 11 4.70 29.56 -15.46
CA GLY A 11 3.90 30.59 -16.13
C GLY A 11 3.15 30.03 -17.35
N ALA A 12 1.94 30.54 -17.64
CA ALA A 12 1.23 30.16 -18.85
C ALA A 12 1.95 30.68 -20.11
N GLY A 13 1.86 29.91 -21.20
CA GLY A 13 2.33 30.31 -22.50
C GLY A 13 1.47 31.42 -23.12
N GLY A 14 2.09 32.33 -23.88
CA GLY A 14 1.38 33.42 -24.56
C GLY A 14 0.56 32.92 -25.76
N ALA A 15 -0.63 33.48 -25.99
CA ALA A 15 -1.38 33.23 -27.20
C ALA A 15 -0.83 34.07 -28.38
N SER A 16 -0.82 33.53 -29.59
CA SER A 16 -0.53 34.29 -30.80
C SER A 16 -1.39 33.84 -31.97
N GLY A 17 -1.44 34.61 -33.06
CA GLY A 17 -2.22 34.25 -34.24
C GLY A 17 -1.81 32.90 -34.82
N ASN A 18 -0.50 32.65 -35.00
CA ASN A 18 -0.05 31.41 -35.64
C ASN A 18 0.36 30.33 -34.62
N ASN A 19 1.25 30.68 -33.70
CA ASN A 19 1.92 29.73 -32.80
C ASN A 19 1.81 30.16 -31.33
N GLY A 20 1.14 29.36 -30.50
CA GLY A 20 1.14 29.57 -29.06
C GLY A 20 2.52 29.38 -28.44
N GLY A 21 2.85 30.19 -27.43
CA GLY A 21 4.06 30.02 -26.63
C GLY A 21 3.94 28.82 -25.69
N ALA A 22 5.04 28.13 -25.40
CA ALA A 22 5.04 27.02 -24.44
C ALA A 22 4.74 27.50 -23.01
N GLY A 23 4.12 26.62 -22.22
CA GLY A 23 3.98 26.80 -20.79
C GLY A 23 5.32 26.64 -20.06
N GLY A 24 5.52 27.41 -18.99
CA GLY A 24 6.70 27.34 -18.15
C GLY A 24 6.76 26.06 -17.34
N ALA A 25 7.96 25.50 -17.17
CA ALA A 25 8.16 24.37 -16.27
C ALA A 25 8.11 24.78 -14.79
N ALA A 26 7.76 23.84 -13.91
CA ALA A 26 7.81 24.01 -12.46
C ALA A 26 8.67 22.92 -11.81
N SER A 27 9.50 23.31 -10.85
CA SER A 27 10.28 22.39 -10.02
C SER A 27 10.24 22.85 -8.57
N SER A 28 9.86 21.95 -7.66
CA SER A 28 9.83 22.18 -6.21
C SER A 28 10.61 21.08 -5.51
N THR A 29 11.59 21.46 -4.69
CA THR A 29 12.38 20.55 -3.88
C THR A 29 12.42 21.05 -2.44
N LEU A 30 11.88 20.25 -1.53
CA LEU A 30 11.91 20.51 -0.09
C LEU A 30 12.60 19.35 0.62
N THR A 31 13.68 19.66 1.32
CA THR A 31 14.42 18.71 2.12
C THR A 31 14.46 19.20 3.55
N VAL A 32 13.96 18.38 4.47
CA VAL A 32 13.96 18.66 5.91
C VAL A 32 14.66 17.51 6.59
N ARG A 33 15.77 17.82 7.28
CA ARG A 33 16.57 16.82 8.00
C ARG A 33 16.76 17.24 9.44
N GLY A 34 16.70 16.27 10.34
CA GLY A 34 17.08 16.47 11.73
C GLY A 34 16.12 17.35 12.54
N ALA A 35 14.85 17.44 12.15
CA ALA A 35 13.86 18.13 12.96
C ALA A 35 13.61 17.35 14.26
N SER A 36 13.60 18.04 15.40
CA SER A 36 13.14 17.54 16.69
C SER A 36 11.70 17.99 16.90
N ALA A 37 10.75 17.20 16.40
CA ALA A 37 9.33 17.49 16.51
C ALA A 37 8.53 16.22 16.84
N SER A 38 7.45 16.34 17.60
CA SER A 38 6.49 15.24 17.78
C SER A 38 5.78 14.85 16.48
N SER A 39 5.76 15.75 15.49
CA SER A 39 5.23 15.52 14.15
C SER A 39 5.92 16.47 13.16
N LEU A 40 6.34 15.96 12.01
CA LEU A 40 6.86 16.66 10.85
C LEU A 40 5.99 16.33 9.64
N ALA A 41 5.42 17.34 9.00
CA ALA A 41 4.71 17.21 7.73
C ALA A 41 5.36 18.09 6.67
N VAL A 42 5.73 17.50 5.54
CA VAL A 42 6.43 18.15 4.43
C VAL A 42 5.59 17.95 3.18
N SER A 43 5.27 19.03 2.47
CA SER A 43 4.50 18.97 1.24
C SER A 43 5.20 19.79 0.16
N THR A 44 5.44 19.18 -1.00
CA THR A 44 5.92 19.84 -2.21
C THR A 44 4.92 19.71 -3.33
N VAL A 45 4.68 20.84 -4.00
CA VAL A 45 3.77 20.93 -5.12
C VAL A 45 4.49 21.60 -6.29
N ALA A 46 4.48 20.97 -7.46
CA ALA A 46 4.94 21.56 -8.70
C ALA A 46 3.81 21.50 -9.74
N ALA A 47 3.44 22.65 -10.31
CA ALA A 47 2.41 22.74 -11.34
C ALA A 47 2.98 23.41 -12.59
N GLY A 48 3.11 22.67 -13.69
CA GLY A 48 3.55 23.20 -14.97
C GLY A 48 2.52 24.18 -15.56
N GLY A 49 3.00 25.19 -16.29
CA GLY A 49 2.14 26.17 -16.94
C GLY A 49 1.44 25.59 -18.18
N ALA A 50 0.21 26.00 -18.47
CA ALA A 50 -0.46 25.63 -19.71
C ALA A 50 0.23 26.24 -20.94
N GLY A 51 0.24 25.54 -22.06
CA GLY A 51 0.64 26.09 -23.36
C GLY A 51 -0.33 27.18 -23.84
N GLY A 52 0.18 28.15 -24.59
CA GLY A 52 -0.63 29.22 -25.18
C GLY A 52 -1.40 28.77 -26.42
N GLY A 53 -2.52 29.41 -26.74
CA GLY A 53 -3.29 29.11 -27.96
C GLY A 53 -2.64 29.65 -29.24
N GLY A 54 -2.89 28.98 -30.37
CA GLY A 54 -2.56 29.48 -31.73
C GLY A 54 -3.59 29.03 -32.75
N GLU A 55 -3.59 29.56 -33.97
CA GLU A 55 -4.45 29.06 -35.06
C GLU A 55 -3.83 27.85 -35.79
N THR A 56 -2.48 27.81 -35.85
CA THR A 56 -1.73 26.77 -36.60
C THR A 56 -1.06 25.74 -35.69
N ALA A 57 -0.43 26.19 -34.59
CA ALA A 57 0.13 25.35 -33.55
C ALA A 57 -0.01 26.02 -32.18
N GLY A 58 -0.33 25.26 -31.15
CA GLY A 58 -0.43 25.75 -29.77
C GLY A 58 0.93 25.56 -29.08
N GLY A 59 1.04 26.10 -27.87
CA GLY A 59 2.18 25.84 -27.02
C GLY A 59 2.13 24.43 -26.44
N ALA A 60 3.29 23.82 -26.24
CA ALA A 60 3.37 22.66 -25.35
C ALA A 60 3.07 23.07 -23.91
N GLY A 61 2.52 22.15 -23.12
CA GLY A 61 2.40 22.33 -21.68
C GLY A 61 3.76 22.26 -20.97
N GLY A 62 3.88 22.96 -19.85
CA GLY A 62 5.09 22.97 -19.03
C GLY A 62 5.24 21.68 -18.21
N ASN A 63 6.47 21.18 -18.09
CA ASN A 63 6.76 20.03 -17.23
C ASN A 63 6.64 20.40 -15.75
N ALA A 64 6.37 19.42 -14.89
CA ALA A 64 6.33 19.59 -13.44
C ALA A 64 7.16 18.52 -12.72
N SER A 65 8.00 18.93 -11.76
CA SER A 65 8.75 18.02 -10.90
C SER A 65 8.65 18.41 -9.44
N ALA A 66 8.14 17.53 -8.59
CA ALA A 66 8.04 17.74 -7.14
C ALA A 66 8.88 16.71 -6.40
N ARG A 67 9.77 17.14 -5.51
CA ARG A 67 10.57 16.27 -4.64
C ARG A 67 10.43 16.67 -3.19
N SER A 68 9.99 15.76 -2.33
CA SER A 68 9.89 15.96 -0.89
C SER A 68 10.77 14.95 -0.17
N ASP A 69 11.68 15.38 0.71
CA ASP A 69 12.52 14.52 1.55
C ASP A 69 12.39 14.99 3.01
N ALA A 70 11.85 14.13 3.87
CA ALA A 70 11.59 14.44 5.27
C ALA A 70 12.24 13.41 6.20
N THR A 71 13.17 13.85 7.04
CA THR A 71 13.81 13.02 8.07
C THR A 71 13.64 13.66 9.45
N LEU A 72 13.12 12.88 10.40
CA LEU A 72 12.98 13.26 11.81
C LEU A 72 13.94 12.47 12.69
N ILE A 73 14.44 13.11 13.75
CA ILE A 73 15.23 12.44 14.80
C ILE A 73 14.31 12.24 16.02
N GLY A 74 14.12 10.99 16.42
CA GLY A 74 13.31 10.57 17.59
C GLY A 74 11.90 10.06 17.25
N ALA A 75 11.14 9.64 18.25
CA ALA A 75 9.87 8.90 18.12
C ALA A 75 8.64 9.69 17.59
N GLY A 76 8.82 10.80 16.88
CA GLY A 76 7.69 11.58 16.33
C GLY A 76 7.04 10.91 15.12
N ARG A 77 6.15 11.61 14.41
CA ARG A 77 5.60 11.15 13.12
C ARG A 77 6.13 11.99 11.98
N VAL A 78 6.35 11.39 10.82
CA VAL A 78 6.77 12.09 9.59
C VAL A 78 5.73 11.88 8.50
N SER A 79 5.47 12.89 7.70
CA SER A 79 4.70 12.77 6.47
C SER A 79 5.38 13.63 5.42
N SER A 80 5.56 13.07 4.23
CA SER A 80 6.18 13.73 3.09
C SER A 80 5.25 13.54 1.90
N THR A 81 4.89 14.59 1.20
CA THR A 81 3.99 14.47 0.04
C THR A 81 4.58 15.27 -1.10
N ALA A 82 4.77 14.63 -2.25
CA ALA A 82 5.17 15.28 -3.47
C ALA A 82 4.02 15.19 -4.48
N THR A 83 3.63 16.32 -5.06
CA THR A 83 2.58 16.37 -6.08
C THR A 83 3.09 17.17 -7.27
N ALA A 84 3.18 16.53 -8.43
CA ALA A 84 3.52 17.16 -9.69
C ALA A 84 2.33 17.09 -10.65
N THR A 85 1.98 18.21 -11.26
CA THR A 85 0.92 18.28 -12.25
C THR A 85 1.45 18.99 -13.47
N ALA A 86 1.53 18.31 -14.59
CA ALA A 86 2.02 18.90 -15.83
C ALA A 86 1.01 19.91 -16.39
N GLY A 87 1.52 20.88 -17.14
CA GLY A 87 0.72 21.84 -17.88
C GLY A 87 0.05 21.23 -19.10
N SER A 88 -1.15 21.74 -19.43
CA SER A 88 -1.93 21.30 -20.59
C SER A 88 -1.32 21.83 -21.88
N ASP A 89 -1.63 21.21 -23.02
CA ASP A 89 -1.32 21.83 -24.30
C ASP A 89 -2.13 23.13 -24.49
N GLY A 90 -1.60 23.97 -25.36
CA GLY A 90 -2.33 25.10 -25.90
C GLY A 90 -3.27 24.60 -26.99
N GLY A 91 -4.58 24.76 -26.79
CA GLY A 91 -5.60 24.20 -27.69
C GLY A 91 -5.37 24.49 -29.19
N GLN A 92 -5.67 23.50 -30.03
CA GLN A 92 -5.44 23.48 -31.48
C GLN A 92 -6.45 22.63 -32.26
N VAL A 93 -6.67 22.98 -33.53
CA VAL A 93 -7.54 22.23 -34.47
C VAL A 93 -6.75 21.24 -35.35
N LEU A 94 -5.49 21.52 -35.71
CA LEU A 94 -4.83 20.84 -36.84
C LEU A 94 -3.60 19.97 -36.49
N LEU A 95 -2.80 20.29 -35.47
CA LEU A 95 -1.59 19.53 -35.14
C LEU A 95 -1.58 19.06 -33.67
N PRO A 96 -1.27 17.78 -33.39
CA PRO A 96 -1.03 17.31 -32.04
C PRO A 96 0.27 17.92 -31.49
N ILE A 97 0.20 18.43 -30.27
CA ILE A 97 1.33 18.97 -29.51
C ILE A 97 1.31 18.31 -28.14
N GLY A 98 2.50 18.09 -27.58
CA GLY A 98 2.66 17.40 -26.29
C GLY A 98 2.13 18.25 -25.13
N SER A 99 1.42 17.60 -24.21
CA SER A 99 1.29 18.10 -22.85
C SER A 99 2.65 18.04 -22.14
N GLY A 100 2.78 18.70 -21.00
CA GLY A 100 3.98 18.53 -20.17
C GLY A 100 4.05 17.13 -19.57
N ALA A 101 5.25 16.68 -19.19
CA ALA A 101 5.46 15.51 -18.34
C ALA A 101 5.42 15.90 -16.85
N SER A 102 5.01 14.97 -15.98
CA SER A 102 5.02 15.17 -14.53
C SER A 102 5.82 14.08 -13.81
N SER A 103 6.65 14.48 -12.85
CA SER A 103 7.35 13.56 -11.95
C SER A 103 7.20 13.97 -10.49
N ALA A 104 6.75 13.06 -9.63
CA ALA A 104 6.69 13.29 -8.20
C ALA A 104 7.53 12.25 -7.45
N GLN A 105 8.40 12.72 -6.55
CA GLN A 105 9.22 11.88 -5.70
C GLN A 105 9.01 12.26 -4.23
N SER A 106 8.53 11.33 -3.41
CA SER A 106 8.36 11.58 -1.98
C SER A 106 9.14 10.58 -1.14
N ALA A 107 10.11 11.06 -0.37
CA ALA A 107 10.92 10.30 0.56
C ALA A 107 10.63 10.72 2.00
N ALA A 108 10.52 9.76 2.90
CA ALA A 108 10.29 10.05 4.30
C ALA A 108 10.90 8.98 5.22
N ALA A 109 11.62 9.42 6.25
CA ALA A 109 12.37 8.55 7.16
C ALA A 109 12.21 8.98 8.62
N ASN A 110 12.16 7.99 9.51
CA ASN A 110 12.07 8.19 10.95
C ASN A 110 12.67 6.97 11.66
N ALA A 111 13.53 7.21 12.65
CA ALA A 111 14.21 6.16 13.39
C ALA A 111 13.27 5.38 14.33
N GLU A 112 12.22 6.03 14.86
CA GLU A 112 11.43 5.50 15.99
C GLU A 112 9.92 5.77 15.87
N GLY A 113 9.42 6.08 14.66
CA GLY A 113 8.01 6.43 14.50
C GLY A 113 7.42 6.24 13.11
N SER A 114 6.17 6.68 12.95
CA SER A 114 5.40 6.50 11.73
C SER A 114 5.80 7.52 10.65
N VAL A 115 5.82 7.10 9.39
CA VAL A 115 6.16 7.90 8.21
C VAL A 115 5.19 7.66 7.04
N THR A 116 4.73 8.67 6.32
CA THR A 116 3.94 8.42 5.10
C THR A 116 4.53 9.20 3.94
N ALA A 117 4.66 8.58 2.76
CA ALA A 117 5.01 9.30 1.55
C ALA A 117 4.10 8.92 0.40
N ALA A 118 3.63 9.97 -0.26
CA ALA A 118 2.73 9.93 -1.38
C ALA A 118 3.36 10.73 -2.52
N ALA A 119 3.42 10.15 -3.70
CA ALA A 119 3.78 10.82 -4.93
C ALA A 119 2.60 10.75 -5.89
N ARG A 120 2.26 11.90 -6.48
CA ARG A 120 1.20 12.00 -7.49
C ARG A 120 1.72 12.77 -8.68
N ALA A 121 1.68 12.15 -9.86
CA ALA A 121 2.03 12.78 -11.12
C ALA A 121 0.79 12.77 -12.01
N GLY A 122 0.32 13.95 -12.40
CA GLY A 122 -0.84 14.13 -13.26
C GLY A 122 -0.48 14.71 -14.63
N ALA A 123 -0.86 13.98 -15.68
CA ALA A 123 -0.96 14.48 -17.04
C ALA A 123 -2.21 15.35 -17.21
N SER A 124 -2.12 16.47 -17.92
CA SER A 124 -3.28 17.24 -18.34
C SER A 124 -3.68 16.86 -19.77
N ALA A 125 -5.00 16.80 -20.02
CA ALA A 125 -5.59 16.38 -21.28
C ALA A 125 -5.07 17.23 -22.44
N GLY A 126 -4.23 16.64 -23.29
CA GLY A 126 -3.66 17.26 -24.47
C GLY A 126 -3.43 16.25 -25.59
N ARG A 127 -3.23 16.72 -26.82
CA ARG A 127 -3.22 15.86 -28.03
C ARG A 127 -1.89 15.14 -28.30
N GLY A 128 -0.94 15.06 -27.36
CA GLY A 128 0.39 14.47 -27.57
C GLY A 128 0.93 13.71 -26.37
N ALA A 129 1.96 12.87 -26.60
CA ALA A 129 2.55 11.96 -25.62
C ALA A 129 2.85 12.65 -24.27
N VAL A 130 2.26 12.10 -23.22
CA VAL A 130 2.38 12.47 -21.81
C VAL A 130 3.05 11.31 -21.09
N GLY A 131 4.12 11.61 -20.36
CA GLY A 131 4.64 10.74 -19.31
C GLY A 131 4.21 11.30 -17.95
N ALA A 132 3.61 10.47 -17.11
CA ALA A 132 3.51 10.73 -15.68
C ALA A 132 4.27 9.60 -14.97
N GLU A 133 5.28 9.99 -14.19
CA GLU A 133 6.14 9.08 -13.43
C GLU A 133 5.99 9.43 -11.95
N THR A 134 5.77 8.45 -11.09
CA THR A 134 5.82 8.65 -9.64
C THR A 134 6.87 7.77 -9.01
N GLU A 135 7.42 8.25 -7.89
CA GLU A 135 8.35 7.50 -7.06
C GLU A 135 8.04 7.83 -5.60
N THR A 136 7.84 6.83 -4.76
CA THR A 136 7.80 7.01 -3.30
C THR A 136 8.84 6.17 -2.59
N ALA A 137 9.36 6.68 -1.49
CA ALA A 137 10.26 5.97 -0.59
C ALA A 137 9.81 6.23 0.85
N VAL A 138 9.41 5.22 1.63
CA VAL A 138 8.67 5.50 2.89
C VAL A 138 8.87 4.52 4.06
N GLY A 139 8.95 5.10 5.30
CA GLY A 139 8.54 4.60 6.66
C GLY A 139 6.98 4.54 6.94
N ALA A 140 6.38 4.48 8.17
CA ALA A 140 4.98 3.99 8.59
C ALA A 140 3.61 4.77 8.56
N GLY A 141 2.48 4.04 8.65
CA GLY A 141 1.11 4.59 8.43
C GLY A 141 0.04 3.54 8.01
N THR A 142 -1.12 3.94 7.46
CA THR A 142 -2.31 3.07 7.25
C THR A 142 -2.64 2.80 5.78
N TRP A 143 -3.16 1.61 5.47
CA TRP A 143 -3.38 1.12 4.11
C TRP A 143 -4.78 1.47 3.59
N ALA A 144 -4.85 2.20 2.47
CA ALA A 144 -6.05 2.32 1.64
C ALA A 144 -5.60 2.22 0.18
N LEU A 145 -6.41 1.56 -0.67
CA LEU A 145 -6.19 1.60 -2.11
C LEU A 145 -6.10 3.07 -2.56
N ALA A 146 -5.02 3.41 -3.27
CA ALA A 146 -4.93 4.69 -3.96
C ALA A 146 -6.06 4.74 -5.00
N PRO A 147 -6.90 5.79 -5.00
CA PRO A 147 -8.01 5.89 -5.95
C PRO A 147 -7.47 5.95 -7.38
N ILE A 148 -7.99 5.11 -8.27
CA ILE A 148 -7.65 5.15 -9.69
C ILE A 148 -8.23 6.43 -10.29
N ALA A 149 -7.35 7.35 -10.68
CA ALA A 149 -7.72 8.62 -11.29
C ALA A 149 -7.07 8.78 -12.67
N SER A 150 -7.87 9.19 -13.65
CA SER A 150 -7.49 9.33 -15.07
C SER A 150 -6.22 10.16 -15.25
N GLY A 151 -5.23 9.62 -15.97
CA GLY A 151 -3.98 10.31 -16.30
C GLY A 151 -3.04 10.51 -15.10
N GLN A 152 -3.26 9.77 -14.01
CA GLN A 152 -2.43 9.84 -12.81
C GLN A 152 -1.66 8.54 -12.61
N ALA A 153 -0.43 8.67 -12.12
CA ALA A 153 0.27 7.63 -11.38
C ALA A 153 0.27 8.04 -9.90
N ILE A 154 -0.06 7.09 -9.01
CA ILE A 154 -0.07 7.30 -7.57
C ILE A 154 0.68 6.15 -6.92
N SER A 155 1.69 6.51 -6.13
CA SER A 155 2.35 5.61 -5.19
C SER A 155 2.11 6.11 -3.78
N ASP A 156 1.68 5.21 -2.91
CA ASP A 156 1.73 5.38 -1.47
C ASP A 156 2.60 4.26 -0.92
N ALA A 157 3.60 4.57 -0.09
CA ALA A 157 4.33 3.56 0.65
C ALA A 157 4.39 3.89 2.14
N ASN A 158 4.73 2.87 2.91
CA ASN A 158 4.49 2.85 4.32
C ASN A 158 5.36 1.79 5.03
N LEU A 159 5.87 1.99 6.25
CA LEU A 159 6.74 1.08 7.00
C LEU A 159 6.62 1.17 8.52
N THR A 160 6.00 0.20 9.19
CA THR A 160 5.77 0.19 10.65
C THR A 160 6.96 -0.36 11.44
N PRO A 161 7.84 0.49 12.03
CA PRO A 161 8.95 -0.01 12.82
C PRO A 161 8.42 -0.77 14.04
N GLY A 162 8.91 -2.01 14.24
CA GLY A 162 8.55 -2.85 15.37
C GLY A 162 7.20 -3.58 15.28
N GLY A 163 6.48 -3.46 14.15
CA GLY A 163 5.30 -4.29 13.85
C GLY A 163 5.67 -5.54 13.03
N PRO A 164 4.77 -6.53 12.93
CA PRO A 164 4.98 -7.71 12.05
C PRO A 164 5.00 -7.35 10.55
N THR A 165 4.55 -6.15 10.21
CA THR A 165 4.59 -5.62 8.85
C THR A 165 5.76 -4.65 8.73
N ILE A 166 6.72 -4.97 7.87
CA ILE A 166 7.84 -4.09 7.53
C ILE A 166 7.29 -2.88 6.79
N GLY A 167 6.36 -3.08 5.86
CA GLY A 167 5.73 -1.98 5.12
C GLY A 167 4.54 -2.36 4.25
N GLY A 168 4.02 -1.41 3.49
CA GLY A 168 2.92 -1.61 2.57
C GLY A 168 2.66 -0.37 1.75
N GLY A 169 1.84 -0.49 0.73
CA GLY A 169 1.60 0.59 -0.20
C GLY A 169 0.46 0.33 -1.15
N ALA A 170 0.13 1.33 -1.95
CA ALA A 170 -0.78 1.20 -3.07
C ALA A 170 -0.18 1.88 -4.28
N ILE A 171 -0.27 1.22 -5.43
CA ILE A 171 0.17 1.74 -6.71
C ILE A 171 -1.02 1.70 -7.65
N SER A 172 -1.25 2.79 -8.38
CA SER A 172 -2.26 2.82 -9.45
C SER A 172 -1.80 3.67 -10.62
N GLY A 173 -2.26 3.30 -11.81
CA GLY A 173 -2.09 4.10 -13.01
C GLY A 173 -3.33 3.99 -13.89
N SER A 174 -3.68 5.07 -14.59
CA SER A 174 -4.73 5.01 -15.61
C SER A 174 -4.51 5.98 -16.76
N SER A 175 -5.01 5.60 -17.93
CA SER A 175 -5.02 6.41 -19.13
C SER A 175 -6.02 7.56 -19.04
N GLN A 176 -5.82 8.55 -19.90
CA GLN A 176 -6.80 9.60 -20.12
C GLN A 176 -7.67 9.27 -21.33
N CYS A 177 -9.00 9.44 -21.19
CA CYS A 177 -9.91 9.26 -22.31
C CYS A 177 -9.55 10.22 -23.45
N CYS A 178 -9.87 9.76 -24.66
CA CYS A 178 -10.18 10.61 -25.80
C CYS A 178 -8.97 11.07 -26.62
N GLU A 179 -7.82 10.40 -26.46
CA GLU A 179 -6.68 10.58 -27.34
C GLU A 179 -6.81 9.76 -28.63
N ARG A 180 -6.31 10.31 -29.74
CA ARG A 180 -6.41 9.70 -31.09
C ARG A 180 -5.54 8.44 -31.21
N PHE A 181 -5.99 7.51 -32.08
CA PHE A 181 -5.39 6.23 -32.44
C PHE A 181 -3.85 6.13 -32.34
N GLY A 182 -3.38 5.11 -31.62
CA GLY A 182 -2.09 4.45 -31.88
C GLY A 182 -0.87 4.93 -31.09
N LEU A 183 -1.04 5.74 -30.05
CA LEU A 183 0.06 6.09 -29.15
C LEU A 183 -0.04 5.24 -27.87
N GLU A 184 0.84 4.25 -27.75
CA GLU A 184 1.06 3.54 -26.48
C GLU A 184 1.68 4.51 -25.46
N ARG A 185 1.18 4.46 -24.22
CA ARG A 185 1.70 5.27 -23.12
C ARG A 185 2.02 4.38 -21.96
N THR A 186 3.21 4.56 -21.40
CA THR A 186 3.64 3.83 -20.21
C THR A 186 3.70 4.81 -19.05
N LEU A 187 2.90 4.52 -18.02
CA LEU A 187 3.02 5.13 -16.70
C LEU A 187 3.86 4.19 -15.85
N ALA A 188 4.84 4.75 -15.14
CA ALA A 188 5.71 3.99 -14.26
C ALA A 188 5.62 4.54 -12.84
N ASP A 189 5.67 3.62 -11.89
CA ASP A 189 5.67 3.92 -10.47
C ASP A 189 6.64 3.02 -9.72
N GLU A 190 7.29 3.56 -8.68
CA GLU A 190 8.24 2.82 -7.87
C GLU A 190 8.07 3.17 -6.39
N ALA A 191 8.09 2.13 -5.55
CA ALA A 191 8.08 2.25 -4.11
C ALA A 191 9.33 1.59 -3.49
N GLU A 192 10.08 2.35 -2.71
CA GLU A 192 11.28 1.90 -2.02
C GLU A 192 11.05 1.78 -0.51
N PHE A 193 11.42 0.63 0.06
CA PHE A 193 11.43 0.35 1.49
C PHE A 193 12.86 0.10 1.96
N SER A 194 13.32 0.86 2.95
CA SER A 194 14.63 0.64 3.60
C SER A 194 14.43 0.33 5.08
N PHE A 195 15.03 -0.76 5.57
CA PHE A 195 14.90 -1.21 6.96
C PHE A 195 16.15 -1.93 7.45
N ILE A 196 16.25 -2.13 8.77
CA ILE A 196 17.32 -2.88 9.42
C ILE A 196 16.72 -4.17 9.99
N ALA A 197 17.19 -5.31 9.52
CA ALA A 197 16.85 -6.61 10.08
C ALA A 197 17.79 -6.94 11.26
N ALA A 198 17.23 -7.27 12.42
CA ALA A 198 18.03 -7.63 13.60
C ALA A 198 18.54 -9.07 13.55
N ALA A 199 17.87 -9.93 12.79
CA ALA A 199 18.17 -11.34 12.64
C ALA A 199 17.94 -11.78 11.19
N ARG A 200 18.28 -13.04 10.91
CA ARG A 200 17.99 -13.64 9.62
C ARG A 200 16.49 -13.95 9.53
N GLU A 201 15.80 -13.39 8.55
CA GLU A 201 14.34 -13.42 8.45
C GLU A 201 13.87 -13.67 7.00
N ARG A 202 12.64 -14.13 6.81
CA ARG A 202 12.12 -14.43 5.47
C ARG A 202 11.21 -13.29 5.03
N LEU A 203 11.58 -12.63 3.93
CA LEU A 203 10.80 -11.52 3.40
C LEU A 203 9.69 -12.03 2.50
N SER A 204 8.50 -11.44 2.66
CA SER A 204 7.37 -11.69 1.78
C SER A 204 6.66 -10.40 1.40
N LEU A 205 6.12 -10.35 0.18
CA LEU A 205 5.23 -9.29 -0.28
C LEU A 205 3.85 -9.88 -0.52
N THR A 206 2.88 -9.47 0.29
CA THR A 206 1.48 -9.88 0.17
C THR A 206 0.72 -8.84 -0.64
N LEU A 207 0.20 -9.25 -1.79
CA LEU A 207 -0.77 -8.49 -2.58
C LEU A 207 -2.10 -8.59 -1.87
N LEU A 208 -2.67 -7.44 -1.50
CA LEU A 208 -3.87 -7.37 -0.66
C LEU A 208 -5.11 -7.37 -1.55
N ASP A 209 -5.34 -6.28 -2.27
CA ASP A 209 -6.49 -6.04 -3.12
C ASP A 209 -6.04 -5.42 -4.44
N ASN A 210 -6.89 -5.50 -5.46
CA ASN A 210 -6.73 -4.80 -6.72
C ASN A 210 -8.03 -4.13 -7.14
N ASP A 211 -7.90 -3.12 -8.00
CA ASP A 211 -9.00 -2.41 -8.62
C ASP A 211 -8.67 -2.14 -10.09
N SER A 212 -9.69 -2.07 -10.93
CA SER A 212 -9.54 -1.88 -12.37
C SER A 212 -10.58 -0.90 -12.92
N ALA A 213 -10.19 -0.13 -13.93
CA ALA A 213 -11.05 0.81 -14.63
C ALA A 213 -11.11 0.46 -16.12
N GLY A 214 -12.30 0.60 -16.72
CA GLY A 214 -12.51 0.39 -18.16
C GLY A 214 -12.21 -1.04 -18.61
N THR A 215 -11.40 -1.18 -19.66
CA THR A 215 -10.86 -2.46 -20.14
C THR A 215 -9.51 -2.82 -19.50
N GLY A 216 -9.02 -2.01 -18.56
CA GLY A 216 -7.82 -2.29 -17.77
C GLY A 216 -6.54 -1.73 -18.38
N PHE A 217 -5.88 -2.51 -19.23
CA PHE A 217 -4.56 -2.19 -19.78
C PHE A 217 -4.21 -3.04 -21.01
N ASP A 218 -3.24 -2.58 -21.80
CA ASP A 218 -2.61 -3.41 -22.85
C ASP A 218 -1.52 -4.30 -22.25
N ARG A 219 -0.73 -3.71 -21.35
CA ARG A 219 0.36 -4.40 -20.65
C ARG A 219 0.53 -3.82 -19.26
N ILE A 220 0.73 -4.66 -18.26
CA ILE A 220 1.30 -4.25 -16.97
C ILE A 220 2.54 -5.07 -16.68
N SER A 221 3.51 -4.48 -16.00
CA SER A 221 4.68 -5.17 -15.49
C SER A 221 4.88 -4.87 -14.01
N LEU A 222 5.11 -5.93 -13.24
CA LEU A 222 5.51 -5.85 -11.83
C LEU A 222 6.94 -6.36 -11.71
N LYS A 223 7.78 -5.59 -11.02
CA LYS A 223 9.13 -5.99 -10.65
C LYS A 223 9.33 -5.75 -9.16
N VAL A 224 9.83 -6.75 -8.46
CA VAL A 224 10.24 -6.61 -7.06
C VAL A 224 11.71 -6.99 -6.93
N ALA A 225 12.52 -6.11 -6.36
CA ALA A 225 13.93 -6.35 -6.08
C ALA A 225 14.22 -6.23 -4.58
N VAL A 226 15.17 -7.03 -4.10
CA VAL A 226 15.70 -6.97 -2.73
C VAL A 226 17.21 -6.78 -2.84
N ASP A 227 17.72 -5.68 -2.29
CA ASP A 227 19.15 -5.31 -2.35
C ASP A 227 19.70 -5.32 -3.80
N GLY A 228 18.90 -4.84 -4.74
CA GLY A 228 19.20 -4.85 -6.17
C GLY A 228 19.06 -6.21 -6.87
N ARG A 229 18.83 -7.31 -6.12
CA ARG A 229 18.53 -8.63 -6.69
C ARG A 229 17.05 -8.74 -7.00
N VAL A 230 16.75 -9.02 -8.26
CA VAL A 230 15.37 -9.25 -8.72
C VAL A 230 14.80 -10.52 -8.09
N ALA A 231 13.73 -10.36 -7.32
CA ALA A 231 12.99 -11.46 -6.68
C ALA A 231 11.75 -11.86 -7.49
N VAL A 232 11.05 -10.89 -8.09
CA VAL A 232 9.86 -11.11 -8.91
C VAL A 232 9.94 -10.25 -10.17
N VAL A 233 9.59 -10.82 -11.32
CA VAL A 233 9.31 -10.09 -12.57
C VAL A 233 8.16 -10.76 -13.25
N GLU A 234 7.05 -10.05 -13.40
CA GLU A 234 5.86 -10.55 -14.07
C GLU A 234 5.35 -9.51 -15.07
N THR A 235 4.78 -9.99 -16.17
CA THR A 235 4.18 -9.14 -17.19
C THR A 235 2.85 -9.73 -17.61
N PHE A 236 1.81 -8.90 -17.65
CA PHE A 236 0.45 -9.32 -17.95
C PHE A 236 -0.07 -8.53 -19.14
N THR A 237 -0.74 -9.22 -20.05
CA THR A 237 -1.45 -8.62 -21.20
C THR A 237 -2.93 -8.99 -21.19
N SER A 238 -3.42 -9.50 -20.04
CA SER A 238 -4.82 -9.89 -19.83
C SER A 238 -5.25 -9.43 -18.45
N LEU A 239 -6.34 -8.64 -18.41
CA LEU A 239 -6.91 -8.12 -17.18
C LEU A 239 -7.25 -9.23 -16.20
N SER A 240 -7.95 -10.28 -16.64
CA SER A 240 -8.36 -11.39 -15.75
C SER A 240 -7.17 -12.15 -15.15
N VAL A 241 -6.05 -12.25 -15.88
CA VAL A 241 -4.83 -12.90 -15.38
C VAL A 241 -4.14 -12.02 -14.35
N ALA A 242 -4.12 -10.70 -14.56
CA ALA A 242 -3.61 -9.76 -13.56
C ALA A 242 -4.48 -9.75 -12.30
N GLU A 243 -5.80 -9.60 -12.41
CA GLU A 243 -6.71 -9.61 -11.25
C GLU A 243 -6.54 -10.89 -10.41
N ALA A 244 -6.41 -12.05 -11.06
CA ALA A 244 -6.12 -13.31 -10.37
C ALA A 244 -4.73 -13.33 -9.70
N PHE A 245 -3.72 -12.70 -10.31
CA PHE A 245 -2.38 -12.60 -9.73
C PHE A 245 -2.33 -11.66 -8.52
N PHE A 246 -2.98 -10.50 -8.62
CA PHE A 246 -2.98 -9.44 -7.61
C PHE A 246 -4.02 -9.64 -6.48
N SER A 247 -4.84 -10.70 -6.53
CA SER A 247 -5.82 -11.02 -5.51
C SER A 247 -5.22 -11.87 -4.38
N HIS A 248 -4.98 -11.27 -3.21
CA HIS A 248 -4.63 -11.97 -1.95
C HIS A 248 -3.44 -12.94 -2.04
N ARG A 249 -2.41 -12.60 -2.82
CA ARG A 249 -1.27 -13.50 -3.08
C ARG A 249 -0.02 -13.06 -2.34
N ALA A 250 0.59 -13.98 -1.59
CA ALA A 250 1.92 -13.77 -1.02
C ALA A 250 3.04 -14.19 -1.99
N LEU A 251 4.01 -13.30 -2.18
CA LEU A 251 5.23 -13.50 -2.97
C LEU A 251 6.40 -13.67 -2.01
N ASP A 252 7.16 -14.75 -2.18
CA ASP A 252 8.37 -15.02 -1.39
C ASP A 252 9.55 -14.24 -1.99
N LEU A 253 10.09 -13.30 -1.22
CA LEU A 253 11.22 -12.47 -1.65
C LEU A 253 12.58 -13.10 -1.29
N GLY A 254 12.56 -14.18 -0.52
CA GLY A 254 13.74 -14.90 -0.03
C GLY A 254 14.08 -14.56 1.41
N VAL A 255 15.34 -14.80 1.79
CA VAL A 255 15.83 -14.64 3.16
C VAL A 255 16.74 -13.42 3.24
N ALA A 256 16.41 -12.48 4.11
CA ALA A 256 17.25 -11.36 4.51
C ALA A 256 18.16 -11.79 5.67
N GLY A 257 19.40 -11.29 5.67
CA GLY A 257 20.32 -11.46 6.78
C GLY A 257 20.08 -10.43 7.87
N PRO A 258 20.87 -10.40 8.95
CA PRO A 258 20.96 -9.21 9.78
C PRO A 258 21.65 -8.07 9.01
N GLY A 259 21.17 -6.83 9.13
CA GLY A 259 21.77 -5.64 8.51
C GLY A 259 20.77 -4.75 7.79
N ASP A 260 21.29 -3.80 7.00
CA ASP A 260 20.50 -2.91 6.17
C ASP A 260 19.96 -3.65 4.95
N HIS A 261 18.66 -3.47 4.68
CA HIS A 261 17.98 -4.05 3.53
C HIS A 261 17.15 -3.01 2.80
N ARG A 262 17.05 -3.20 1.48
CA ARG A 262 16.26 -2.39 0.56
C ARG A 262 15.33 -3.28 -0.25
N VAL A 263 14.05 -2.93 -0.30
CA VAL A 263 13.05 -3.57 -1.18
C VAL A 263 12.49 -2.53 -2.13
N ASP A 264 12.64 -2.78 -3.43
CA ASP A 264 12.12 -1.93 -4.50
C ASP A 264 10.91 -2.64 -5.15
N VAL A 265 9.77 -1.97 -5.20
CA VAL A 265 8.55 -2.44 -5.88
C VAL A 265 8.28 -1.49 -7.05
N SER A 266 8.58 -1.95 -8.26
CA SER A 266 8.36 -1.18 -9.48
C SER A 266 7.14 -1.72 -10.24
N TYR A 267 6.32 -0.80 -10.73
CA TYR A 267 5.12 -1.06 -11.52
C TYR A 267 5.18 -0.22 -12.79
N ALA A 268 4.78 -0.80 -13.91
CA ALA A 268 4.51 -0.02 -15.10
C ALA A 268 3.23 -0.51 -15.78
N ILE A 269 2.42 0.42 -16.26
CA ILE A 269 1.20 0.15 -17.01
C ILE A 269 1.30 0.83 -18.37
N THR A 270 1.17 0.03 -19.41
CA THR A 270 0.98 0.49 -20.77
C THR A 270 -0.49 0.38 -21.14
N THR A 271 -1.05 1.49 -21.59
CA THR A 271 -2.43 1.57 -22.09
C THR A 271 -2.45 2.06 -23.53
N GLY A 272 -3.34 1.51 -24.34
CA GLY A 272 -3.62 1.94 -25.69
C GLY A 272 -5.11 1.76 -25.97
N GLY A 273 -5.78 2.81 -26.45
CA GLY A 273 -7.22 2.74 -26.73
C GLY A 273 -8.00 3.99 -26.32
N PHE A 274 -9.32 3.92 -26.52
CA PHE A 274 -10.26 5.03 -26.32
C PHE A 274 -10.97 5.01 -24.95
N SER A 275 -10.71 4.01 -24.12
CA SER A 275 -11.35 3.82 -22.82
C SER A 275 -10.49 4.38 -21.68
N LEU A 276 -11.17 4.80 -20.62
CA LEU A 276 -10.56 5.10 -19.33
C LEU A 276 -10.08 3.79 -18.71
N ASP A 277 -8.85 3.43 -19.03
CA ASP A 277 -8.26 2.15 -18.70
C ASP A 277 -7.26 2.35 -17.57
N GLY A 278 -7.42 1.59 -16.49
CA GLY A 278 -6.53 1.69 -15.35
C GLY A 278 -6.47 0.42 -14.54
N PHE A 279 -5.41 0.30 -13.76
CA PHE A 279 -5.24 -0.78 -12.81
C PHE A 279 -4.48 -0.26 -11.60
N GLY A 280 -4.85 -0.75 -10.43
CA GLY A 280 -4.16 -0.47 -9.18
C GLY A 280 -4.21 -1.65 -8.24
N PHE A 281 -3.28 -1.70 -7.30
CA PHE A 281 -3.24 -2.73 -6.28
C PHE A 281 -2.63 -2.20 -4.98
N ALA A 282 -3.06 -2.80 -3.87
CA ALA A 282 -2.46 -2.60 -2.55
C ALA A 282 -1.59 -3.80 -2.18
N TYR A 283 -0.51 -3.55 -1.44
CA TYR A 283 0.41 -4.60 -1.01
C TYR A 283 0.98 -4.32 0.39
N SER A 284 1.55 -5.36 0.99
CA SER A 284 2.20 -5.32 2.30
C SER A 284 3.48 -6.15 2.26
N VAL A 285 4.61 -5.54 2.62
CA VAL A 285 5.89 -6.21 2.88
C VAL A 285 5.91 -6.67 4.33
N GLN A 286 5.99 -7.97 4.56
CA GLN A 286 5.97 -8.57 5.88
C GLN A 286 7.25 -9.34 6.14
N ASP A 287 7.69 -9.31 7.39
CA ASP A 287 8.53 -10.39 7.90
C ASP A 287 7.61 -11.60 7.99
N GLY A 288 7.85 -12.59 7.13
CA GLY A 288 7.04 -13.78 7.09
C GLY A 288 7.19 -14.46 8.43
N ALA A 289 6.14 -14.44 9.25
CA ALA A 289 6.13 -15.05 10.58
C ALA A 289 6.60 -16.50 10.46
N VAL A 290 7.90 -16.71 10.65
CA VAL A 290 8.47 -18.04 10.77
C VAL A 290 7.85 -18.54 12.05
N PRO A 291 7.02 -19.61 12.02
CA PRO A 291 6.52 -20.20 13.26
C PRO A 291 7.75 -20.44 14.12
N GLU A 292 7.87 -19.73 15.24
CA GLU A 292 9.16 -19.67 15.93
C GLU A 292 9.60 -21.12 16.18
N PRO A 293 10.87 -21.48 15.91
CA PRO A 293 11.36 -22.82 16.24
C PRO A 293 11.06 -23.18 17.70
N ALA A 294 10.99 -22.17 18.57
CA ALA A 294 10.56 -22.28 19.95
C ALA A 294 9.10 -22.73 20.11
N THR A 295 8.15 -22.35 19.25
CA THR A 295 6.75 -22.82 19.34
C THR A 295 6.67 -24.32 19.05
N TRP A 296 7.39 -24.80 18.05
CA TRP A 296 7.47 -26.23 17.75
C TRP A 296 8.23 -26.98 18.85
N ALA A 297 9.34 -26.42 19.32
CA ALA A 297 10.10 -26.99 20.43
C ALA A 297 9.27 -27.03 21.72
N MET A 298 8.46 -26.01 22.01
CA MET A 298 7.59 -25.94 23.18
C MET A 298 6.37 -26.85 23.03
N MET A 299 5.84 -27.02 21.82
CA MET A 299 4.78 -28.00 21.56
C MET A 299 5.33 -29.43 21.73
N LEU A 300 6.54 -29.70 21.22
CA LEU A 300 7.22 -30.99 21.38
C LEU A 300 7.63 -31.23 22.84
N LEU A 301 8.15 -30.23 23.55
CA LEU A 301 8.46 -30.29 24.98
C LEU A 301 7.19 -30.46 25.81
N GLY A 302 6.09 -29.81 25.45
CA GLY A 302 4.79 -29.95 26.08
C GLY A 302 4.25 -31.37 25.90
N LEU A 303 4.31 -31.92 24.69
CA LEU A 303 3.91 -33.31 24.40
C LEU A 303 4.83 -34.34 25.09
N ALA A 304 6.14 -34.10 25.10
CA ALA A 304 7.11 -34.93 25.82
C ALA A 304 6.87 -34.88 27.33
N GLY A 305 6.56 -33.70 27.89
CA GLY A 305 6.21 -33.53 29.29
C GLY A 305 4.91 -34.24 29.66
N LEU A 306 3.86 -34.12 28.84
CA LEU A 306 2.57 -34.79 29.06
C LEU A 306 2.71 -36.32 29.00
N SER A 307 3.45 -36.83 28.01
CA SER A 307 3.68 -38.28 27.86
C SER A 307 4.51 -38.84 29.02
N TYR A 308 5.51 -38.11 29.51
CA TYR A 308 6.29 -38.49 30.69
C TYR A 308 5.44 -38.49 31.97
N ALA A 309 4.62 -37.46 32.19
CA ALA A 309 3.72 -37.40 33.35
C ALA A 309 2.67 -38.53 33.32
N GLY A 310 2.13 -38.84 32.14
CA GLY A 310 1.24 -39.99 31.93
C GLY A 310 1.93 -41.33 32.23
N HIS A 311 3.20 -41.48 31.84
CA HIS A 311 3.99 -42.68 32.10
C HIS A 311 4.24 -42.89 33.60
N MET A 312 4.58 -41.82 34.35
CA MET A 312 4.78 -41.87 35.80
C MET A 312 3.52 -42.33 36.53
N LYS A 313 2.36 -41.75 36.22
CA LYS A 313 1.07 -42.11 36.84
C LYS A 313 0.63 -43.56 36.56
N SER A 314 1.07 -44.14 35.44
CA SER A 314 0.82 -45.55 35.13
C SER A 314 1.67 -46.52 35.96
N LYS A 315 2.84 -46.10 36.47
CA LYS A 315 3.70 -46.97 37.30
C LYS A 315 3.14 -47.10 38.72
N ASP A 316 2.64 -46.01 39.30
CA ASP A 316 2.05 -46.05 40.64
C ASP A 316 0.82 -46.96 40.70
N ARG A 317 -0.02 -46.94 39.66
CA ARG A 317 -1.17 -47.87 39.54
C ARG A 317 -0.80 -49.34 39.40
N ARG A 318 0.45 -49.68 39.06
CA ARG A 318 0.92 -51.09 39.00
C ARG A 318 1.44 -51.58 40.35
N LEU A 319 1.88 -50.69 41.23
CA LEU A 319 2.32 -51.08 42.58
C LEU A 319 1.13 -51.32 43.53
N ASP A 320 0.01 -50.62 43.34
CA ASP A 320 -1.22 -50.86 44.11
C ASP A 320 -1.96 -52.15 43.73
N ARG A 321 -1.61 -52.81 42.61
CA ARG A 321 -2.24 -54.09 42.21
C ARG A 321 -1.55 -55.34 42.75
N LEU A 322 -0.43 -55.20 43.48
CA LEU A 322 0.25 -56.33 44.13
C LEU A 322 0.03 -56.38 45.65
N ALA A 323 -0.63 -55.38 46.23
CA ALA A 323 -1.14 -55.47 47.59
C ALA A 323 -2.50 -56.19 47.57
N PHE A 324 -2.48 -57.51 47.78
CA PHE A 324 -3.64 -58.25 48.27
C PHE A 324 -4.00 -57.77 49.68
N PRO A 325 -5.25 -57.37 49.95
CA PRO A 325 -5.90 -57.70 51.19
C PRO A 325 -6.83 -58.88 50.92
N CYS A 326 -6.46 -60.02 51.49
CA CYS A 326 -7.42 -61.07 51.82
C CYS A 326 -8.40 -60.46 52.83
N GLY A 327 -9.68 -60.30 52.48
CA GLY A 327 -10.63 -59.65 53.38
C GLY A 327 -12.05 -59.53 52.83
N VAL A 328 -12.88 -60.48 53.23
CA VAL A 328 -14.27 -60.73 52.84
C VAL A 328 -15.23 -59.62 53.30
N SER A 329 -16.26 -59.31 52.50
CA SER A 329 -17.69 -59.06 52.84
C SER A 329 -18.30 -58.01 51.89
N ALA A 330 -19.06 -58.39 50.86
CA ALA A 330 -20.47 -58.81 50.90
C ALA A 330 -21.46 -57.68 51.27
N LEU A 331 -22.22 -57.27 50.24
CA LEU A 331 -23.65 -56.89 50.25
C LEU A 331 -24.13 -55.71 51.11
N SER A 332 -24.58 -54.64 50.43
CA SER A 332 -26.02 -54.28 50.45
C SER A 332 -26.37 -53.29 49.35
N ARG A 333 -27.40 -53.64 48.58
CA ARG A 333 -28.16 -52.77 47.67
C ARG A 333 -28.97 -51.74 48.47
N SER A 334 -29.36 -50.63 47.81
CA SER A 334 -30.71 -50.04 47.78
C SER A 334 -30.56 -48.55 47.44
N LEU A 335 -30.76 -48.18 46.18
CA LEU A 335 -31.98 -47.52 45.68
C LEU A 335 -32.31 -46.19 46.39
N ASP A 336 -32.28 -45.15 45.54
CA ASP A 336 -33.36 -44.18 45.30
C ASP A 336 -33.12 -42.69 45.60
N LYS A 337 -33.53 -41.93 44.57
CA LYS A 337 -34.10 -40.58 44.53
C LYS A 337 -33.19 -39.37 44.33
N GLU A 338 -33.27 -38.90 43.07
CA GLU A 338 -33.77 -37.57 42.68
C GLU A 338 -33.47 -36.40 43.63
N THR A 339 -32.66 -35.44 43.17
CA THR A 339 -33.02 -33.99 43.11
C THR A 339 -32.02 -33.32 42.16
N ARG A 340 -32.33 -33.11 40.87
CA ARG A 340 -32.98 -31.93 40.27
C ARG A 340 -32.37 -30.56 40.65
N LEU A 341 -32.01 -29.83 39.58
CA LEU A 341 -31.78 -28.39 39.45
C LEU A 341 -30.57 -27.78 40.17
N PHE A 342 -29.65 -27.18 39.41
CA PHE A 342 -29.54 -25.72 39.25
C PHE A 342 -28.60 -25.41 38.07
N LEU A 343 -29.19 -25.17 36.90
CA LEU A 343 -28.61 -24.31 35.88
C LEU A 343 -28.77 -22.88 36.40
N SER A 344 -27.66 -22.17 36.59
CA SER A 344 -27.68 -20.71 36.72
C SER A 344 -27.04 -20.11 35.48
N GLU A 345 -27.87 -19.88 34.47
CA GLU A 345 -27.67 -18.76 33.56
C GLU A 345 -28.07 -17.48 34.32
N PRO A 346 -27.29 -16.39 34.19
CA PRO A 346 -27.84 -15.06 34.34
C PRO A 346 -27.87 -14.35 32.98
N SER A 347 -29.10 -14.21 32.50
CA SER A 347 -29.70 -12.97 32.02
C SER A 347 -29.08 -12.25 30.83
N ASP A 348 -29.79 -12.42 29.71
CA ASP A 348 -30.09 -11.38 28.74
C ASP A 348 -30.21 -9.98 29.38
N VAL A 349 -29.43 -9.05 28.84
CA VAL A 349 -29.70 -7.62 28.93
C VAL A 349 -30.15 -7.18 27.54
N ALA A 350 -31.46 -7.18 27.35
CA ALA A 350 -32.12 -6.43 26.29
C ALA A 350 -33.23 -5.62 26.93
N PHE A 351 -33.09 -4.29 27.01
CA PHE A 351 -34.19 -3.33 27.01
C PHE A 351 -33.64 -1.90 26.93
N ALA A 352 -33.79 -1.27 25.75
CA ALA A 352 -34.45 0.04 25.57
C ALA A 352 -34.06 0.67 24.22
N ASP A 353 -34.83 0.36 23.18
CA ASP A 353 -35.28 1.38 22.21
C ASP A 353 -36.76 1.61 22.53
N PRO A 354 -37.13 2.83 22.94
CA PRO A 354 -38.19 3.53 22.21
C PRO A 354 -38.06 5.06 22.28
N SER A 355 -37.75 5.73 21.16
CA SER A 355 -38.40 7.02 20.77
C SER A 355 -37.73 7.71 19.56
N LEU A 356 -38.32 7.50 18.38
CA LEU A 356 -38.80 8.49 17.36
C LEU A 356 -37.89 9.68 16.89
N PRO A 357 -38.11 10.25 15.67
CA PRO A 357 -39.14 9.94 14.68
C PRO A 357 -38.64 9.67 13.25
N LYS A 358 -39.56 9.10 12.48
CA LYS A 358 -39.60 9.08 11.02
C LYS A 358 -39.68 10.50 10.47
N GLU A 359 -38.78 10.86 9.56
CA GLU A 359 -39.10 11.74 8.44
C GLU A 359 -38.56 11.14 7.14
N GLN A 360 -39.49 10.60 6.36
CA GLN A 360 -39.44 10.68 4.91
C GLN A 360 -40.02 12.04 4.52
N LEU A 361 -39.33 12.84 3.71
CA LEU A 361 -39.95 13.57 2.59
C LEU A 361 -38.89 14.24 1.67
N TYR A 362 -38.85 13.76 0.41
CA TYR A 362 -38.78 14.49 -0.87
C TYR A 362 -37.72 15.57 -1.17
N ALA A 363 -36.98 15.34 -2.28
CA ALA A 363 -36.88 16.17 -3.52
C ALA A 363 -35.58 15.74 -4.26
N VAL A 364 -35.59 15.09 -5.43
CA VAL A 364 -35.87 15.62 -6.78
C VAL A 364 -35.45 17.08 -6.94
N ILE A 365 -34.22 17.30 -7.42
CA ILE A 365 -33.84 17.97 -8.68
C ILE A 365 -32.47 17.38 -9.08
#